data_AF-A0ABD1IY97-F1
#
_entry.id   AF-A0ABD1IY97-F1
#
_cell.length_a   1.000
_cell.length_b   1.000
_cell.length_c   1.000
_cell.angle_alpha   90.00
_cell.angle_beta   90.00
_cell.angle_gamma   90.00
#
_symmetry.space_group_name_H-M   'P 1'
#
loop_
_entity.id
_entity.type
_entity.pdbx_description
1 polymer ?
#
loop_
_entity_poly.entity_id
_entity_poly.type
_entity_poly.pdbx_seq_one_letter_code
_entity_poly.pdbx_strand_id
1 'polypeptide(L)'
;MFTPLQFLVLLCFQYAVPALIIEGPNLNTGPEQGNSCETCAKVLDHVKDLLLNAEVQVMAKNNMTILCEMLHKPVPAKFCKEMVDKYLPIVFAAAEKLLNQEDLCSAAGLCGHSENEMSVVMEQLRTALTSPYFEEAPRTLCFLCTFVVDRVIGLLPIDQVEDVLTTVLGLVCDILPGPGQVACQTLVDKLITTVTGVLRSILSSDLICSILQFCSSVETPTMVSP
;
A
#
# COMPACT_ATOMS: atom_id res chain seq x y z
N MET A 1 -9.36 -5.64 22.51
CA MET A 1 -8.46 -6.73 22.93
C MET A 1 -7.80 -7.26 21.65
N PHE A 2 -6.63 -6.72 21.29
CA PHE A 2 -5.94 -7.14 20.07
C PHE A 2 -5.47 -8.59 20.25
N THR A 3 -5.86 -9.47 19.33
CA THR A 3 -5.41 -10.86 19.41
C THR A 3 -3.91 -10.91 19.14
N PRO A 4 -3.15 -11.81 19.80
CA PRO A 4 -1.72 -11.95 19.57
C PRO A 4 -1.39 -12.30 18.11
N LEU A 5 -2.35 -12.88 17.38
CA LEU A 5 -2.29 -13.13 15.94
C LEU A 5 -2.28 -11.82 15.13
N GLN A 6 -3.10 -10.83 15.49
CA GLN A 6 -3.15 -9.53 14.83
C GLN A 6 -1.84 -8.74 15.01
N PHE A 7 -1.25 -8.79 16.20
CA PHE A 7 0.03 -8.14 16.47
C PHE A 7 1.18 -8.83 15.70
N LEU A 8 1.14 -10.16 15.58
CA LEU A 8 2.10 -10.92 14.77
C LEU A 8 1.99 -10.62 13.28
N VAL A 9 0.78 -10.52 12.73
CA VAL A 9 0.54 -10.17 11.33
C VAL A 9 1.04 -8.75 11.04
N LEU A 10 0.79 -7.79 11.94
CA LEU A 10 1.26 -6.42 11.81
C LEU A 10 2.79 -6.29 11.89
N LEU A 11 3.43 -7.04 12.80
CA LEU A 11 4.89 -7.10 12.87
C LEU A 11 5.49 -7.77 11.62
N CYS A 12 4.88 -8.85 11.12
CA CYS A 12 5.33 -9.47 9.85
C CYS A 12 5.21 -8.49 8.68
N PHE A 13 4.14 -7.69 8.62
CA PHE A 13 3.95 -6.68 7.57
C PHE A 13 5.00 -5.56 7.64
N GLN A 14 5.38 -5.12 8.85
CA GLN A 14 6.36 -4.04 9.03
C GLN A 14 7.81 -4.48 8.77
N TYR A 15 8.13 -5.77 8.95
CA TYR A 15 9.48 -6.32 8.75
C TYR A 15 9.65 -7.13 7.45
N ALA A 16 8.57 -7.43 6.70
CA ALA A 16 8.66 -8.04 5.37
C ALA A 16 8.88 -7.03 4.24
N VAL A 17 8.54 -5.75 4.45
CA VAL A 17 8.76 -4.68 3.46
C VAL A 17 10.25 -4.40 3.21
N PRO A 18 11.17 -4.44 4.20
CA PRO A 18 12.61 -4.30 3.94
C PRO A 18 13.28 -5.56 3.35
N ALA A 19 12.64 -6.74 3.40
CA ALA A 19 13.25 -8.01 2.97
C ALA A 19 12.91 -8.42 1.52
N LEU A 20 11.99 -7.72 0.84
CA LEU A 20 11.73 -7.90 -0.60
C LEU A 20 12.78 -7.21 -1.50
N ILE A 21 13.86 -6.68 -0.92
CA ILE A 21 15.03 -6.15 -1.63
C ILE A 21 16.23 -7.09 -1.39
N ILE A 22 16.06 -8.38 -1.65
CA ILE A 22 17.18 -9.28 -1.89
C ILE A 22 16.94 -9.87 -3.27
N GLU A 23 17.94 -9.67 -4.15
CA GLU A 23 17.96 -9.98 -5.57
C GLU A 23 17.15 -11.24 -5.92
N GLY A 24 15.92 -11.04 -6.40
CA GLY A 24 15.17 -12.09 -7.06
C GLY A 24 15.94 -12.56 -8.30
N PRO A 25 15.90 -13.86 -8.64
CA PRO A 25 16.53 -14.37 -9.85
C PRO A 25 16.04 -13.55 -11.05
N ASN A 26 17.01 -13.15 -11.87
CA ASN A 26 16.85 -12.41 -13.10
C ASN A 26 15.65 -12.95 -13.92
N LEU A 27 14.50 -12.29 -13.84
CA LEU A 27 13.35 -12.53 -14.72
C LEU A 27 13.71 -11.95 -16.09
N ASN A 28 14.61 -12.64 -16.80
CA ASN A 28 14.79 -12.46 -18.24
C ASN A 28 13.50 -12.91 -18.90
N THR A 29 12.64 -11.96 -19.22
CA THR A 29 11.48 -12.14 -20.09
C THR A 29 11.97 -12.35 -21.53
N GLY A 30 12.11 -13.62 -21.90
CA GLY A 30 12.05 -14.06 -23.30
C GLY A 30 10.59 -14.11 -23.77
N PRO A 31 10.32 -14.01 -25.07
CA PRO A 31 8.98 -13.73 -25.59
C PRO A 31 8.16 -15.01 -25.62
N GLU A 32 7.25 -15.18 -24.66
CA GLU A 32 6.13 -16.11 -24.83
C GLU A 32 4.83 -15.31 -24.90
N GLN A 33 4.12 -15.53 -26.00
CA GLN A 33 2.86 -14.87 -26.36
C GLN A 33 1.71 -15.37 -25.46
N GLY A 34 1.75 -15.03 -24.18
CA GLY A 34 0.66 -15.26 -23.23
C GLY A 34 -0.04 -13.95 -22.90
N ASN A 35 -1.37 -13.97 -22.75
CA ASN A 35 -2.09 -12.80 -22.27
C ASN A 35 -1.73 -12.51 -20.79
N SER A 36 -2.04 -11.30 -20.32
CA SER A 36 -1.69 -10.86 -18.96
C SER A 36 -2.28 -11.75 -17.85
N CYS A 37 -3.39 -12.44 -18.12
CA CYS A 37 -4.01 -13.39 -17.20
C CYS A 37 -3.14 -14.64 -17.01
N GLU A 38 -2.69 -15.25 -18.10
CA GLU A 38 -1.85 -16.45 -18.07
C GLU A 38 -0.50 -16.15 -17.38
N THR A 39 0.05 -14.97 -17.63
CA THR A 39 1.28 -14.52 -16.98
C THR A 39 1.08 -14.37 -15.47
N CYS A 40 -0.03 -13.77 -15.05
CA CYS A 40 -0.37 -13.63 -13.64
C CYS A 40 -0.53 -15.00 -12.94
N ALA A 41 -1.22 -15.94 -13.58
CA ALA A 41 -1.42 -17.28 -13.03
C ALA A 41 -0.07 -17.99 -12.80
N LYS A 42 0.84 -17.94 -13.80
CA LYS A 42 2.18 -18.52 -13.69
C LYS A 42 3.01 -17.88 -12.58
N VAL A 43 2.94 -16.55 -12.43
CA VAL A 43 3.66 -15.85 -11.34
C VAL A 43 3.14 -16.30 -9.97
N LEU A 44 1.82 -16.39 -9.80
CA LEU A 44 1.23 -16.84 -8.54
C LEU A 44 1.52 -18.32 -8.25
N ASP A 45 1.62 -19.17 -9.27
CA ASP A 45 2.11 -20.55 -9.12
C ASP A 45 3.52 -20.59 -8.56
N HIS A 46 4.44 -19.83 -9.17
CA HIS A 46 5.82 -19.76 -8.71
C HIS A 46 5.95 -19.19 -7.30
N VAL A 47 5.14 -18.18 -6.94
CA VAL A 47 5.10 -17.64 -5.58
C VAL A 47 4.59 -18.68 -4.59
N LYS A 48 3.54 -19.43 -4.96
CA LYS A 48 2.99 -20.51 -4.12
C LYS A 48 4.02 -21.62 -3.92
N ASP A 49 4.68 -22.07 -4.98
CA ASP A 49 5.72 -23.09 -4.90
C ASP A 49 6.90 -22.65 -4.02
N LEU A 50 7.32 -21.39 -4.15
CA LEU A 50 8.38 -20.82 -3.32
C LEU A 50 7.97 -20.80 -1.85
N LEU A 51 6.74 -20.41 -1.53
CA LEU A 51 6.25 -20.35 -0.14
C LEU A 51 6.02 -21.74 0.46
N LEU A 52 5.67 -22.73 -0.35
CA LEU A 52 5.49 -24.12 0.06
C LEU A 52 6.80 -24.93 0.08
N ASN A 53 7.87 -24.35 -0.46
CA ASN A 53 9.20 -24.95 -0.43
C ASN A 53 9.70 -25.09 1.03
N ALA A 54 10.04 -26.32 1.41
CA ALA A 54 10.48 -26.63 2.77
C ALA A 54 11.74 -25.83 3.20
N GLU A 55 12.66 -25.54 2.29
CA GLU A 55 13.85 -24.74 2.57
C GLU A 55 13.49 -23.28 2.89
N VAL A 56 12.56 -22.70 2.12
CA VAL A 56 12.05 -21.34 2.36
C VAL A 56 11.33 -21.25 3.71
N GLN A 57 10.51 -22.25 4.06
CA GLN A 57 9.83 -22.27 5.35
C GLN A 57 10.81 -22.38 6.53
N VAL A 58 11.85 -23.20 6.38
CA VAL A 58 12.94 -23.31 7.37
C VAL A 58 13.71 -22.00 7.48
N MET A 59 14.03 -21.36 6.35
CA MET A 59 14.71 -20.06 6.34
C MET A 59 13.88 -18.98 7.03
N ALA A 60 12.59 -18.89 6.72
CA ALA A 60 11.66 -17.97 7.37
C ALA A 60 11.61 -18.20 8.89
N LYS A 61 11.49 -19.46 9.32
CA LYS A 61 11.51 -19.83 10.74
C LYS A 61 12.82 -19.43 11.42
N ASN A 62 13.95 -19.68 10.79
CA ASN A 62 15.26 -19.34 11.34
C ASN A 62 15.41 -17.81 11.48
N ASN A 63 15.02 -17.05 10.46
CA ASN A 63 15.07 -15.58 10.50
C ASN A 63 14.18 -15.02 11.62
N MET A 64 12.95 -15.54 11.77
CA MET A 64 12.08 -15.15 12.88
C MET A 64 12.65 -15.54 14.25
N THR A 65 13.35 -16.67 14.34
CA THR A 65 14.02 -17.11 15.57
C THR A 65 15.17 -16.17 15.94
N ILE A 66 15.95 -15.69 14.96
CA ILE A 66 17.00 -14.69 15.16
C ILE A 66 16.40 -13.35 15.62
N LEU A 67 15.29 -12.91 15.01
CA LEU A 67 14.56 -11.72 15.46
C LEU A 67 14.11 -11.87 16.92
N CYS A 68 13.61 -13.04 17.31
CA CYS A 68 13.23 -13.32 18.69
C CYS A 68 14.40 -13.21 19.67
N GLU A 69 15.64 -13.48 19.26
CA GLU A 69 16.84 -13.32 20.10
C GLU A 69 17.25 -11.85 20.27
N MET A 70 17.01 -11.03 19.26
CA MET A 70 17.30 -9.59 19.29
C MET A 70 16.23 -8.79 20.03
N LEU A 71 15.02 -9.35 20.18
CA LEU A 71 13.95 -8.76 20.97
C LEU A 71 14.29 -8.84 22.47
N HIS A 72 14.78 -7.72 23.00
CA HIS A 72 14.84 -7.49 24.44
C HIS A 72 13.45 -7.14 25.01
N LYS A 73 13.37 -6.89 26.32
CA LYS A 73 12.12 -6.60 27.06
C LYS A 73 11.22 -5.59 26.30
N PRO A 74 9.88 -5.79 26.33
CA PRO A 74 9.12 -6.61 27.27
C PRO A 74 8.87 -8.06 26.83
N VAL A 75 9.20 -8.45 25.60
CA VAL A 75 8.88 -9.78 25.07
C VAL A 75 10.05 -10.74 25.32
N PRO A 76 9.88 -11.80 26.13
CA PRO A 76 10.94 -12.78 26.30
C PRO A 76 11.18 -13.54 24.99
N ALA A 77 12.44 -13.69 24.59
CA ALA A 77 12.83 -14.45 23.40
C ALA A 77 12.18 -15.83 23.32
N LYS A 78 12.07 -16.52 24.46
CA LYS A 78 11.41 -17.84 24.56
C LYS A 78 9.94 -17.78 24.12
N PHE A 79 9.19 -16.83 24.64
CA PHE A 79 7.77 -16.65 24.29
C PHE A 79 7.63 -16.31 22.79
N CYS A 80 8.50 -15.44 22.26
CA CYS A 80 8.51 -15.14 20.83
C CYS A 80 8.74 -16.39 19.97
N LYS A 81 9.73 -17.23 20.32
CA LYS A 81 10.02 -18.47 19.59
C LYS A 81 8.85 -19.47 19.64
N GLU A 82 8.20 -19.64 20.79
CA GLU A 82 7.00 -20.47 20.93
C GLU A 82 5.86 -19.99 20.02
N MET A 83 5.70 -18.68 19.86
CA MET A 83 4.72 -18.11 18.95
C MET A 83 5.09 -18.36 17.48
N VAL A 84 6.36 -18.19 17.10
CA VAL A 84 6.84 -18.52 15.75
C VAL A 84 6.56 -19.99 15.43
N ASP A 85 6.94 -20.91 16.32
CA ASP A 85 6.72 -22.36 16.15
C ASP A 85 5.24 -22.71 15.97
N LYS A 86 4.36 -22.04 16.70
CA LYS A 86 2.92 -22.32 16.69
C LYS A 86 2.21 -21.75 15.47
N TYR A 87 2.54 -20.53 15.07
CA TYR A 87 1.75 -19.78 14.10
C TYR A 87 2.33 -19.78 12.69
N LEU A 88 3.66 -19.86 12.54
CA LEU A 88 4.28 -19.84 11.21
C LEU A 88 3.81 -20.99 10.30
N PRO A 89 3.64 -22.25 10.77
CA PRO A 89 3.07 -23.31 9.94
C PRO A 89 1.62 -23.03 9.50
N ILE A 90 0.83 -22.38 10.37
CA ILE A 90 -0.55 -22.01 10.06
C ILE A 90 -0.59 -20.94 8.97
N VAL A 91 0.35 -19.98 8.99
CA VAL A 91 0.49 -18.94 7.97
C VAL A 91 0.83 -19.55 6.61
N PHE A 92 1.78 -20.49 6.54
CA PHE A 92 2.10 -21.19 5.29
C PHE A 92 0.92 -22.01 4.76
N ALA A 93 0.21 -22.73 5.63
CA ALA A 93 -0.99 -23.47 5.24
C ALA A 93 -2.14 -22.55 4.77
N ALA A 94 -2.25 -21.32 5.30
CA ALA A 94 -3.23 -20.34 4.85
C ALA A 94 -2.82 -19.74 3.49
N ALA A 95 -1.53 -19.45 3.27
CA ALA A 95 -1.02 -18.94 2.01
C ALA A 95 -1.33 -19.88 0.84
N GLU A 96 -1.24 -21.20 1.05
CA GLU A 96 -1.63 -22.21 0.05
C GLU A 96 -3.05 -22.01 -0.51
N LYS A 97 -3.98 -21.63 0.37
CA LYS A 97 -5.40 -21.46 0.06
C LYS A 97 -5.73 -20.07 -0.47
N LEU A 98 -5.02 -19.06 -0.01
CA LEU A 98 -5.24 -17.66 -0.38
C LEU A 98 -4.60 -17.29 -1.72
N LEU A 99 -3.55 -18.01 -2.13
CA LEU A 99 -2.90 -17.85 -3.43
C LEU A 99 -3.66 -18.62 -4.53
N ASN A 100 -4.98 -18.42 -4.61
CA ASN A 100 -5.76 -18.87 -5.75
C ASN A 100 -5.48 -17.94 -6.93
N GLN A 101 -4.96 -18.50 -8.01
CA GLN A 101 -4.57 -17.77 -9.21
C GLN A 101 -5.75 -17.07 -9.87
N GLU A 102 -6.90 -17.74 -9.93
CA GLU A 102 -8.08 -17.24 -10.61
C GLU A 102 -8.67 -16.03 -9.87
N ASP A 103 -8.80 -16.14 -8.55
CA ASP A 103 -9.34 -15.07 -7.70
C ASP A 103 -8.42 -13.85 -7.69
N LEU A 104 -7.11 -14.06 -7.51
CA LEU A 104 -6.13 -12.98 -7.40
C LEU A 104 -5.86 -12.29 -8.73
N CYS A 105 -5.74 -13.04 -9.83
CA CYS A 105 -5.52 -12.45 -11.14
C CYS A 105 -6.76 -11.76 -11.69
N SER A 106 -7.97 -12.24 -11.33
CA SER A 106 -9.22 -11.55 -11.64
C SER A 106 -9.39 -10.30 -10.78
N ALA A 107 -9.07 -10.36 -9.47
CA ALA A 107 -9.07 -9.19 -8.60
C ALA A 107 -8.07 -8.11 -9.03
N ALA A 108 -6.93 -8.53 -9.61
CA ALA A 108 -5.95 -7.62 -10.21
C ALA A 108 -6.39 -7.06 -11.57
N GLY A 109 -7.55 -7.46 -12.11
CA GLY A 109 -8.04 -7.04 -13.42
C GLY A 109 -7.25 -7.61 -14.59
N LEU A 110 -6.42 -8.63 -14.36
CA LEU A 110 -5.57 -9.27 -15.38
C LEU A 110 -6.27 -10.41 -16.08
N CYS A 111 -7.22 -11.07 -15.40
CA CYS A 111 -8.12 -12.06 -15.95
C CYS A 111 -9.53 -11.47 -16.11
N GLY A 112 -10.10 -11.61 -17.31
CA GLY A 112 -11.45 -11.15 -17.61
C GLY A 112 -12.48 -12.25 -17.33
N HIS A 113 -13.25 -12.09 -16.26
CA HIS A 113 -14.65 -12.50 -16.30
C HIS A 113 -15.49 -11.24 -16.57
N SER A 114 -16.50 -11.38 -17.44
CA SER A 114 -17.36 -10.29 -17.89
C SER A 114 -17.82 -9.43 -16.72
N GLU A 115 -17.79 -8.12 -16.91
CA GLU A 115 -18.37 -7.08 -16.04
C GLU A 115 -19.53 -7.61 -15.18
N ASN A 116 -19.26 -7.98 -13.91
CA ASN A 116 -20.21 -8.01 -12.78
C ASN A 116 -19.70 -8.70 -11.50
N GLU A 117 -18.45 -9.18 -11.43
CA GLU A 117 -17.96 -9.93 -10.25
C GLU A 117 -17.15 -9.08 -9.25
N MET A 118 -17.04 -7.75 -9.43
CA MET A 118 -16.50 -6.84 -8.39
C MET A 118 -17.41 -6.79 -7.15
N SER A 119 -18.68 -7.20 -7.28
CA SER A 119 -19.66 -7.24 -6.21
C SER A 119 -19.47 -8.44 -5.27
N VAL A 120 -19.03 -9.60 -5.78
CA VAL A 120 -19.00 -10.85 -5.00
C VAL A 120 -17.77 -10.92 -4.10
N VAL A 121 -16.59 -10.50 -4.58
CA VAL A 121 -15.37 -10.46 -3.77
C VAL A 121 -15.46 -9.40 -2.68
N MET A 122 -16.05 -8.24 -2.99
CA MET A 122 -16.35 -7.23 -1.97
C MET A 122 -17.44 -7.68 -1.00
N GLU A 123 -18.44 -8.46 -1.44
CA GLU A 123 -19.46 -9.02 -0.56
C GLU A 123 -18.91 -10.14 0.33
N GLN A 124 -18.01 -10.98 -0.17
CA GLN A 124 -17.35 -12.02 0.63
C GLN A 124 -16.34 -11.44 1.60
N LEU A 125 -15.62 -10.39 1.21
CA LEU A 125 -14.75 -9.61 2.11
C LEU A 125 -15.58 -8.86 3.15
N ARG A 126 -16.70 -8.27 2.75
CA ARG A 126 -17.69 -7.65 3.65
C ARG A 126 -18.27 -8.67 4.60
N THR A 127 -18.61 -9.88 4.16
CA THR A 127 -19.17 -10.95 5.02
C THR A 127 -18.12 -11.53 5.97
N ALA A 128 -16.88 -11.69 5.52
CA ALA A 128 -15.76 -12.10 6.37
C ALA A 128 -15.38 -11.05 7.42
N LEU A 129 -15.64 -9.76 7.14
CA LEU A 129 -15.41 -8.63 8.06
C LEU A 129 -16.67 -8.23 8.85
N THR A 130 -17.86 -8.69 8.46
CA THR A 130 -19.12 -8.47 9.19
C THR A 130 -19.30 -9.61 10.18
N SER A 131 -18.51 -9.55 11.24
CA SER A 131 -18.92 -10.11 12.53
C SER A 131 -20.17 -9.33 13.01
N PRO A 132 -21.12 -9.94 13.75
CA PRO A 132 -22.28 -9.23 14.34
C PRO A 132 -21.92 -8.12 15.36
N TYR A 133 -20.64 -7.75 15.44
CA TYR A 133 -20.09 -6.65 16.22
C TYR A 133 -19.92 -5.34 15.44
N PHE A 134 -20.14 -5.31 14.12
CA PHE A 134 -19.67 -4.19 13.28
C PHE A 134 -20.77 -3.53 12.43
N GLU A 135 -21.79 -2.97 13.08
CA GLU A 135 -22.76 -2.05 12.46
C GLU A 135 -22.20 -0.61 12.27
N GLU A 136 -20.95 -0.33 12.69
CA GLU A 136 -20.27 0.98 12.55
C GLU A 136 -19.08 0.98 11.56
N ALA A 137 -19.00 -0.03 10.68
CA ALA A 137 -17.85 -0.30 9.81
C ALA A 137 -17.44 0.78 8.80
N PRO A 138 -18.36 1.44 8.07
CA PRO A 138 -17.98 2.34 6.99
C PRO A 138 -17.25 3.59 7.49
N ARG A 139 -17.63 4.08 8.68
CA ARG A 139 -16.99 5.25 9.31
C ARG A 139 -15.60 4.92 9.83
N THR A 140 -15.42 3.70 10.33
CA THR A 140 -14.13 3.25 10.91
C THR A 140 -13.07 3.07 9.82
N LEU A 141 -13.44 2.53 8.66
CA LEU A 141 -12.53 2.38 7.51
C LEU A 141 -12.16 3.73 6.90
N CYS A 142 -13.12 4.66 6.78
CA CYS A 142 -12.85 6.02 6.35
C CYS A 142 -11.88 6.72 7.31
N PHE A 143 -12.11 6.65 8.61
CA PHE A 143 -11.23 7.23 9.64
C PHE A 143 -9.81 6.64 9.59
N LEU A 144 -9.68 5.32 9.43
CA LEU A 144 -8.39 4.66 9.30
C LEU A 144 -7.64 5.10 8.04
N CYS A 145 -8.34 5.19 6.91
CA CYS A 145 -7.74 5.67 5.68
C CYS A 145 -7.27 7.12 5.83
N THR A 146 -8.12 8.02 6.32
CA THR A 146 -7.77 9.44 6.43
C THR A 146 -6.61 9.66 7.39
N PHE A 147 -6.61 8.95 8.53
CA PHE A 147 -5.51 8.98 9.48
C PHE A 147 -4.17 8.52 8.88
N VAL A 148 -4.16 7.41 8.15
CA VAL A 148 -2.92 6.90 7.53
C VAL A 148 -2.43 7.85 6.44
N VAL A 149 -3.34 8.32 5.59
CA VAL A 149 -3.01 9.22 4.48
C VAL A 149 -2.51 10.56 5.02
N ASP A 150 -3.11 11.14 6.06
CA ASP A 150 -2.63 12.36 6.72
C ASP A 150 -1.21 12.20 7.29
N ARG A 151 -0.90 11.03 7.87
CA ARG A 151 0.46 10.76 8.37
C ARG A 151 1.47 10.67 7.24
N VAL A 152 1.10 10.06 6.12
CA VAL A 152 1.97 9.98 4.93
C VAL A 152 2.17 11.36 4.30
N ILE A 153 1.09 12.15 4.14
CA ILE A 153 1.15 13.53 3.63
C ILE A 153 1.99 14.41 4.55
N GLY A 154 1.86 14.27 5.86
CA GLY A 154 2.66 15.02 6.84
C GLY A 154 4.15 14.65 6.85
N LEU A 155 4.54 13.51 6.27
CA LEU A 155 5.94 13.12 6.08
C LEU A 155 6.49 13.53 4.71
N LEU A 156 5.63 13.96 3.78
CA LEU A 156 6.03 14.44 2.47
C LEU A 156 6.51 15.90 2.60
N PRO A 157 7.73 16.22 2.12
CA PRO A 157 8.28 17.56 2.23
C PRO A 157 7.72 18.48 1.12
N ILE A 158 6.40 18.67 1.08
CA ILE A 158 5.72 19.47 0.05
C ILE A 158 6.26 20.91 0.03
N ASP A 159 6.55 21.48 1.21
CA ASP A 159 7.11 22.83 1.31
C ASP A 159 8.53 22.91 0.73
N GLN A 160 9.31 21.83 0.80
CA GLN A 160 10.64 21.79 0.17
C GLN A 160 10.54 21.70 -1.36
N VAL A 161 9.46 21.15 -1.90
CA VAL A 161 9.22 21.13 -3.36
C VAL A 161 9.06 22.55 -3.87
N GLU A 162 8.34 23.41 -3.14
CA GLU A 162 8.16 24.82 -3.49
C GLU A 162 9.48 25.59 -3.51
N ASP A 163 10.30 25.44 -2.46
CA ASP A 163 11.62 26.08 -2.35
C ASP A 163 12.58 25.64 -3.45
N VAL A 164 12.62 24.35 -3.76
CA VAL A 164 13.46 23.80 -4.82
C VAL A 164 12.99 24.29 -6.20
N LEU A 165 11.69 24.35 -6.44
CA LEU A 165 11.15 24.83 -7.73
C LEU A 165 11.43 26.32 -7.93
N THR A 166 11.26 27.12 -6.89
CA THR A 166 11.58 28.57 -6.88
C THR A 166 13.05 28.80 -7.18
N THR A 167 13.94 28.02 -6.57
CA THR A 167 15.38 28.13 -6.77
C THR A 167 15.79 27.75 -8.20
N VAL A 168 15.32 26.60 -8.69
CA VAL A 168 15.72 26.08 -10.00
C VAL A 168 15.15 26.93 -11.14
N LEU A 169 13.89 27.34 -11.05
CA LEU A 169 13.26 28.16 -12.08
C LEU A 169 13.69 29.63 -12.00
N GLY A 170 14.02 30.13 -10.80
CA GLY A 170 14.58 31.48 -10.61
C GLY A 170 15.93 31.67 -11.29
N LEU A 171 16.80 30.66 -11.25
CA LEU A 171 18.09 30.67 -11.96
C LEU A 171 17.94 30.87 -13.47
N VAL A 172 16.87 30.33 -14.07
CA VAL A 172 16.58 30.53 -15.50
C VAL A 172 16.19 31.98 -15.77
N CYS A 173 15.40 32.57 -14.87
CA CYS A 173 14.98 33.96 -15.02
C CYS A 173 16.14 34.96 -14.86
N ASP A 174 17.14 34.67 -14.03
CA ASP A 174 18.32 35.53 -13.82
C ASP A 174 19.26 35.63 -15.03
N ILE A 175 19.13 34.71 -16.00
CA ILE A 175 19.85 34.75 -17.26
C ILE A 175 19.23 35.79 -18.22
N LEU A 176 17.96 36.15 -18.04
CA LEU A 176 17.25 37.08 -18.93
C LEU A 176 17.54 38.54 -18.54
N PRO A 177 18.00 39.39 -19.47
CA PRO A 177 18.21 40.81 -19.19
C PRO A 177 16.92 41.64 -19.27
N GLY A 178 16.80 42.63 -18.38
CA GLY A 178 15.81 43.71 -18.46
C GLY A 178 14.36 43.25 -18.22
N PRO A 179 13.37 43.70 -19.00
CA PRO A 179 11.95 43.40 -18.75
C PRO A 179 11.60 41.91 -18.90
N GLY A 180 12.44 41.12 -19.58
CA GLY A 180 12.29 39.68 -19.69
C GLY A 180 12.46 38.94 -18.36
N GLN A 181 13.32 39.46 -17.46
CA GLN A 181 13.51 38.89 -16.13
C GLN A 181 12.22 38.98 -15.29
N VAL A 182 11.59 40.16 -15.27
CA VAL A 182 10.38 40.42 -14.49
C VAL A 182 9.19 39.60 -14.99
N ALA A 183 9.03 39.50 -16.31
CA ALA A 183 8.00 38.66 -16.93
C ALA A 183 8.23 37.17 -16.66
N CYS A 184 9.48 36.71 -16.67
CA CYS A 184 9.86 35.34 -16.33
C CYS A 184 9.54 35.02 -14.86
N GLN A 185 9.94 35.89 -13.92
CA GLN A 185 9.68 35.68 -12.50
C GLN A 185 8.17 35.58 -12.20
N THR A 186 7.37 36.47 -12.79
CA THR A 186 5.90 36.44 -12.65
C THR A 186 5.29 35.13 -13.16
N LEU A 187 5.84 34.56 -14.23
CA LEU A 187 5.39 33.28 -14.77
C LEU A 187 5.80 32.11 -13.87
N VAL A 188 7.04 32.11 -13.37
CA VAL A 188 7.58 31.11 -12.46
C VAL A 188 6.78 31.08 -11.16
N ASP A 189 6.53 32.23 -10.53
CA ASP A 189 5.74 32.33 -9.30
C ASP A 189 4.33 31.74 -9.47
N LYS A 190 3.68 32.06 -10.60
CA LYS A 190 2.34 31.56 -10.91
C LYS A 190 2.33 30.05 -11.19
N LEU A 191 3.35 29.54 -11.88
CA LEU A 191 3.50 28.11 -12.15
C LEU A 191 3.69 27.33 -10.85
N ILE A 192 4.59 27.79 -9.98
CA ILE A 192 4.88 27.18 -8.68
C ILE A 192 3.62 27.16 -7.82
N THR A 193 2.95 28.30 -7.67
CA THR A 193 1.68 28.42 -6.91
C THR A 193 0.60 27.47 -7.44
N THR A 194 0.51 27.31 -8.76
CA THR A 194 -0.48 26.40 -9.38
C THR A 194 -0.12 24.94 -9.11
N VAL A 195 1.14 24.56 -9.28
CA VAL A 195 1.62 23.19 -9.08
C VAL A 195 1.49 22.78 -7.62
N THR A 196 1.92 23.61 -6.66
CA THR A 196 1.81 23.31 -5.23
C THR A 196 0.35 23.29 -4.77
N GLY A 197 -0.51 24.14 -5.35
CA GLY A 197 -1.95 24.12 -5.13
C GLY A 197 -2.60 22.82 -5.59
N VAL A 198 -2.29 22.35 -6.79
CA VAL A 198 -2.78 21.07 -7.33
C VAL A 198 -2.25 19.90 -6.50
N LEU A 199 -0.96 19.91 -6.15
CA LEU A 199 -0.36 18.85 -5.34
C LEU A 199 -1.05 18.75 -3.97
N ARG A 200 -1.32 19.88 -3.31
CA ARG A 200 -2.04 19.93 -2.03
C ARG A 200 -3.48 19.45 -2.15
N SER A 201 -4.16 19.74 -3.27
CA SER A 201 -5.52 19.28 -3.51
C SER A 201 -5.59 17.76 -3.75
N ILE A 202 -4.65 17.21 -4.51
CA ILE A 202 -4.63 15.78 -4.86
C ILE A 202 -4.11 14.94 -3.68
N LEU A 203 -3.19 15.49 -2.88
CA LEU A 203 -2.69 14.89 -1.64
C LEU A 203 -3.61 15.21 -0.45
N SER A 204 -4.93 15.24 -0.65
CA SER A 204 -5.88 15.33 0.46
C SER A 204 -6.33 13.92 0.86
N SER A 205 -6.34 13.67 2.17
CA SER A 205 -6.79 12.40 2.73
C SER A 205 -8.22 12.09 2.34
N ASP A 206 -9.10 13.09 2.31
CA ASP A 206 -10.49 12.93 1.86
C ASP A 206 -10.61 12.46 0.40
N LEU A 207 -9.85 13.05 -0.52
CA LEU A 207 -9.91 12.68 -1.94
C LEU A 207 -9.31 11.30 -2.19
N ILE A 208 -8.14 11.02 -1.60
CA ILE A 208 -7.48 9.72 -1.71
C ILE A 208 -8.37 8.62 -1.14
N CYS A 209 -8.95 8.83 0.04
CA CYS A 209 -9.82 7.85 0.68
C CYS A 209 -11.18 7.70 0.00
N SER A 210 -11.65 8.75 -0.70
CA SER A 210 -12.84 8.68 -1.56
C SER A 210 -12.56 7.89 -2.86
N ILE A 211 -11.40 8.09 -3.49
CA ILE A 211 -10.99 7.34 -4.69
C ILE A 211 -10.83 5.84 -4.37
N LEU A 212 -10.27 5.53 -3.18
CA LEU A 212 -10.15 4.16 -2.66
C LEU A 212 -11.49 3.57 -2.18
N GLN A 213 -12.59 4.32 -2.27
CA GLN A 213 -13.92 3.96 -1.78
C GLN A 213 -13.99 3.56 -0.30
N PHE A 214 -13.00 3.97 0.50
CA PHE A 214 -13.02 3.81 1.95
C PHE A 214 -13.86 4.89 2.63
N CYS A 215 -14.00 6.05 2.00
CA CYS A 215 -14.97 7.07 2.34
C CYS A 215 -16.03 7.14 1.22
N SER A 216 -17.31 7.14 1.58
CA SER A 216 -18.37 7.53 0.65
C SER A 216 -18.14 9.00 0.30
N SER A 217 -18.04 9.30 -1.00
CA SER A 217 -17.90 10.66 -1.52
C SER A 217 -18.79 11.62 -0.73
N VAL A 218 -18.16 12.57 -0.04
CA VAL A 218 -18.85 13.64 0.70
C VAL A 218 -19.84 14.28 -0.27
N GLU A 219 -21.12 14.24 0.10
CA GLU A 219 -22.18 14.95 -0.62
C GLU A 219 -21.74 16.41 -0.82
N THR A 220 -21.92 16.90 -2.03
CA THR A 220 -21.78 18.31 -2.42
C THR A 220 -22.23 19.25 -1.30
N PRO A 221 -21.47 20.31 -0.98
CA PRO A 221 -21.84 21.26 0.06
C PRO A 221 -23.17 21.92 -0.32
N THR A 222 -24.24 21.57 0.38
CA THR A 222 -25.48 22.35 0.35
C THR A 222 -25.21 23.66 1.09
N MET A 223 -25.24 24.75 0.32
CA MET A 223 -25.31 26.09 0.87
C MET A 223 -26.56 26.20 1.76
N VAL A 224 -26.37 26.45 3.05
CA VAL A 224 -27.43 27.00 3.90
C VAL A 224 -27.01 28.43 4.25
N SER A 225 -27.60 29.37 3.53
CA SER A 225 -27.69 30.77 3.92
C SER A 225 -28.94 30.95 4.80
N PRO A 226 -28.87 31.84 5.80
CA PRO A 226 -29.96 32.78 6.06
C PRO A 226 -29.68 34.13 5.40
#